data_AF-A0A7I8EN98-F1
#
_entry.id   AF-A0A7I8EN98-F1
#
_cell.length_a   1.000
_cell.length_b   1.000
_cell.length_c   1.000
_cell.angle_alpha   90.00
_cell.angle_beta   90.00
_cell.angle_gamma   90.00
#
_symmetry.space_group_name_H-M   'P 1'
#
loop_
_entity.id
_entity.type
_entity.pdbx_description
1 polymer ?
#
loop_
_entity_poly.entity_id
_entity_poly.type
_entity_poly.pdbx_seq_one_letter_code
_entity_poly.pdbx_strand_id
1 'polypeptide(L)'
;MTVKIRLKRTGMKKAPSYRVVVADSRSPRDGRIIENIGWYNPRTEPSEIHINEEKALGWLKNGAQPTESVSSLLRRSGILERFNQAKGITPEASEQQA
;
A
#
# COMPACT_ATOMS: atom_id res chain seq x y z
N MET A 1 12.26 -3.16 15.31
CA MET A 1 11.91 -1.92 14.59
C MET A 1 11.33 -2.37 13.26
N THR A 2 10.08 -2.01 12.94
CA THR A 2 9.37 -2.56 11.78
C THR A 2 8.72 -1.43 11.01
N VAL A 3 9.11 -1.26 9.75
CA VAL A 3 8.55 -0.25 8.85
C VAL A 3 7.27 -0.80 8.24
N LYS A 4 6.19 -0.01 8.32
CA LYS A 4 4.89 -0.35 7.77
C LYS A 4 4.46 0.66 6.72
N ILE A 5 3.79 0.15 5.68
CA ILE A 5 3.05 0.98 4.73
C ILE A 5 1.61 1.05 5.22
N ARG A 6 1.14 2.24 5.58
CA ARG A 6 -0.17 2.45 6.24
C ARG A 6 -0.89 3.67 5.71
N LEU A 7 -2.19 3.73 5.96
CA LEU A 7 -3.02 4.90 5.65
C LEU A 7 -2.92 5.93 6.78
N LYS A 8 -2.53 7.16 6.42
CA LYS A 8 -2.65 8.34 7.28
C LYS A 8 -3.92 9.07 6.91
N ARG A 9 -4.82 9.27 7.87
CA ARG A 9 -6.07 10.00 7.61
C ARG A 9 -5.76 11.47 7.41
N THR A 10 -6.23 11.98 6.29
CA THR A 10 -6.21 13.40 5.92
C THR A 10 -7.63 13.85 5.56
N GLY A 11 -7.84 15.15 5.44
CA GLY A 11 -9.15 15.69 5.10
C GLY A 11 -10.02 16.04 6.30
N MET A 12 -11.23 16.47 6.00
CA MET A 12 -12.11 17.17 6.94
C MET A 12 -13.05 16.20 7.67
N LYS A 13 -13.79 16.74 8.64
CA LYS A 13 -14.93 16.03 9.23
C LYS A 13 -15.91 15.64 8.13
N LYS A 14 -16.40 14.38 8.14
CA LYS A 14 -17.27 13.81 7.09
C LYS A 14 -16.67 13.77 5.67
N ALA A 15 -15.40 14.09 5.49
CA ALA A 15 -14.69 14.00 4.21
C ALA A 15 -13.32 13.32 4.38
N PRO A 16 -13.29 11.99 4.62
CA PRO A 16 -12.04 11.28 4.76
C PRO A 16 -11.30 11.22 3.42
N SER A 17 -10.02 11.57 3.48
CA SER A 17 -9.02 11.30 2.45
C SER A 17 -7.86 10.58 3.14
N TYR A 18 -7.05 9.81 2.41
CA TYR A 18 -5.94 9.10 3.00
C TYR A 18 -4.67 9.33 2.21
N ARG A 19 -3.55 9.45 2.91
CA ARG A 19 -2.21 9.34 2.32
C ARG A 19 -1.67 7.95 2.56
N VAL A 20 -1.07 7.35 1.54
CA VAL A 20 -0.34 6.09 1.65
C VAL A 20 1.08 6.45 2.08
N VAL A 21 1.42 6.14 3.32
CA VAL A 21 2.68 6.58 3.94
C VAL A 21 3.48 5.39 4.45
N VAL A 22 4.80 5.56 4.40
CA VAL A 22 5.77 4.66 5.01
C VAL A 22 6.18 5.24 6.35
N ALA A 23 6.04 4.47 7.43
CA ALA A 23 6.38 4.92 8.77
C ALA A 23 6.83 3.75 9.65
N ASP A 24 7.58 4.04 10.71
CA ASP A 24 7.83 3.06 11.77
C ASP A 24 6.51 2.67 12.45
N SER A 25 6.35 1.40 12.76
CA SER A 25 5.17 0.85 13.42
C SER A 25 4.83 1.52 14.75
N ARG A 26 5.81 2.07 15.48
CA ARG A 26 5.61 2.73 16.78
C ARG A 26 5.18 4.18 16.65
N SER A 27 5.35 4.79 15.47
CA SER A 27 4.92 6.17 15.25
C SER A 27 3.39 6.27 15.33
N PRO A 28 2.81 7.31 15.95
CA PRO A 28 1.36 7.50 15.99
C PRO A 28 0.81 7.69 14.57
N ARG A 29 -0.47 7.36 14.35
CA ARG A 29 -1.12 7.38 13.02
C ARG A 29 -0.83 8.66 12.23
N ASP A 30 -1.02 9.80 12.87
CA ASP A 30 -0.91 11.13 12.24
C ASP A 30 0.44 11.81 12.47
N GLY A 31 1.41 11.11 13.08
CA GLY A 31 2.72 11.66 13.43
C GLY A 31 3.75 11.65 12.30
N ARG A 32 5.02 11.49 12.70
CA ARG A 32 6.19 11.47 11.81
C ARG A 32 6.13 10.28 10.87
N ILE A 33 6.36 10.56 9.59
CA ILE A 33 6.48 9.59 8.51
C ILE A 33 7.90 9.61 7.95
N ILE A 34 8.29 8.52 7.30
CA ILE A 34 9.55 8.44 6.55
C ILE A 34 9.31 9.03 5.17
N GLU A 35 8.30 8.54 4.46
CA GLU A 35 7.98 8.96 3.11
C GLU A 35 6.48 8.86 2.81
N ASN A 36 5.99 9.76 1.94
CA ASN A 36 4.67 9.66 1.34
C ASN A 36 4.80 9.08 -0.07
N ILE A 37 4.13 7.96 -0.33
CA ILE A 37 4.22 7.23 -1.60
C ILE A 37 2.92 7.32 -2.43
N GLY A 38 1.88 7.96 -1.91
CA GLY A 38 0.62 8.06 -2.63
C GLY A 38 -0.55 8.62 -1.81
N TRP A 39 -1.73 8.58 -2.42
CA TRP A 39 -2.98 8.96 -1.78
C TRP A 39 -4.14 8.11 -2.28
N TYR A 40 -5.18 8.09 -1.46
CA TYR A 40 -6.39 7.31 -1.67
C TYR A 40 -7.59 8.16 -1.27
N ASN A 41 -8.54 8.29 -2.19
CA ASN A 41 -9.82 8.95 -1.94
C ASN A 41 -10.96 7.93 -2.08
N PRO A 42 -11.62 7.52 -0.98
CA PRO A 42 -12.74 6.60 -1.04
C PRO A 42 -14.04 7.24 -1.53
N ARG A 43 -14.11 8.58 -1.61
CA ARG A 43 -15.37 9.30 -1.85
C ARG A 43 -15.71 9.48 -3.32
N THR A 44 -14.75 9.27 -4.20
CA THR A 44 -14.96 9.38 -5.64
C THR A 44 -15.49 8.05 -6.15
N GLU A 45 -16.33 8.11 -7.18
CA GLU A 45 -16.86 6.95 -7.90
C GLU A 45 -16.37 7.04 -9.34
N PRO A 46 -15.36 6.23 -9.75
CA PRO A 46 -14.65 5.20 -8.98
C PRO A 46 -13.66 5.78 -7.95
N SER A 47 -13.29 4.98 -6.94
CA SER A 47 -12.35 5.41 -5.90
C SER A 47 -10.99 5.74 -6.51
N GLU A 48 -10.50 6.95 -6.27
CA GLU A 48 -9.24 7.43 -6.82
C GLU A 48 -8.07 6.88 -5.98
N ILE A 49 -7.18 6.16 -6.66
CA ILE A 49 -6.00 5.54 -6.06
C ILE A 49 -4.79 5.99 -6.87
N HIS A 50 -3.88 6.72 -6.24
CA HIS A 50 -2.64 7.14 -6.86
C HIS A 50 -1.47 6.72 -5.98
N ILE A 51 -0.68 5.76 -6.45
CA ILE A 51 0.48 5.23 -5.75
C ILE A 51 1.67 5.28 -6.71
N ASN A 52 2.78 5.83 -6.26
CA ASN A 52 4.03 5.80 -7.02
C ASN A 52 4.61 4.37 -6.97
N GLU A 53 4.59 3.70 -8.13
CA GLU A 53 5.00 2.30 -8.27
C GLU A 53 6.47 2.09 -7.90
N GLU A 54 7.39 2.93 -8.37
CA GLU A 54 8.83 2.80 -8.11
C GLU A 54 9.14 2.84 -6.62
N LYS A 55 8.55 3.82 -5.92
CA LYS A 55 8.71 3.98 -4.47
C LYS A 55 8.09 2.82 -3.71
N ALA A 56 6.87 2.43 -4.08
CA ALA A 56 6.18 1.31 -3.44
C ALA A 56 6.97 0.01 -3.57
N LEU A 57 7.47 -0.31 -4.76
CA LEU A 57 8.30 -1.49 -5.02
C LEU A 57 9.62 -1.43 -4.23
N GLY A 58 10.28 -0.28 -4.18
CA GLY A 58 11.50 -0.09 -3.38
C GLY A 58 11.28 -0.43 -1.90
N TRP A 59 10.21 0.11 -1.31
CA TRP A 59 9.88 -0.15 0.09
C TRP A 59 9.47 -1.60 0.35
N LEU A 60 8.71 -2.23 -0.55
CA LEU A 60 8.35 -3.64 -0.45
C LEU A 60 9.60 -4.55 -0.55
N LYS A 61 10.54 -4.23 -1.45
CA LYS A 61 11.83 -4.95 -1.57
C LYS A 61 12.68 -4.81 -0.30
N ASN A 62 12.65 -3.64 0.33
CA ASN A 62 13.34 -3.38 1.60
C ASN A 62 12.64 -4.04 2.81
N GLY A 63 11.55 -4.76 2.61
CA GLY A 63 10.85 -5.51 3.66
C GLY A 63 9.77 -4.73 4.41
N ALA A 64 9.36 -3.56 3.91
CA ALA A 64 8.25 -2.82 4.50
C ALA A 64 6.95 -3.62 4.39
N GLN A 65 6.21 -3.73 5.51
CA GLN A 65 5.00 -4.54 5.58
C GLN A 65 3.76 -3.67 5.35
N PRO A 66 2.95 -3.90 4.31
CA PRO A 66 1.70 -3.18 4.11
C PRO A 66 0.62 -3.64 5.11
N THR A 67 -0.17 -2.70 5.61
CA THR A 67 -1.42 -3.03 6.34
C THR A 67 -2.47 -3.63 5.40
N GLU A 68 -3.45 -4.35 5.93
CA GLU A 68 -4.49 -5.03 5.13
C GLU A 68 -5.15 -4.12 4.08
N SER A 69 -5.64 -2.94 4.48
CA SER A 69 -6.28 -2.01 3.54
C SER A 69 -5.31 -1.53 2.45
N VAL A 70 -4.05 -1.28 2.80
CA VAL A 70 -3.02 -0.89 1.82
C VAL A 70 -2.70 -2.05 0.88
N SER A 71 -2.67 -3.28 1.39
CA SER A 71 -2.50 -4.48 0.55
C SER A 71 -3.62 -4.59 -0.48
N SER A 72 -4.88 -4.36 -0.09
CA SER A 72 -6.00 -4.32 -1.03
C SER A 72 -5.83 -3.22 -2.09
N LEU A 73 -5.37 -2.02 -1.71
CA LEU A 73 -5.11 -0.93 -2.66
C LEU A 73 -3.97 -1.26 -3.63
N LEU A 74 -2.88 -1.84 -3.14
CA LEU A 74 -1.73 -2.24 -3.95
C LEU A 74 -2.05 -3.41 -4.90
N ARG A 75 -2.98 -4.29 -4.53
CA ARG A 75 -3.53 -5.33 -5.42
C ARG A 75 -4.37 -4.70 -6.53
N ARG A 76 -5.28 -3.78 -6.18
CA ARG A 76 -6.11 -3.05 -7.16
C ARG A 76 -5.28 -2.24 -8.16
N SER A 77 -4.12 -1.74 -7.73
CA SER A 77 -3.19 -1.03 -8.61
C SER A 77 -2.20 -1.94 -9.35
N GLY A 78 -2.26 -3.27 -9.17
CA GLY A 78 -1.35 -4.24 -9.82
C GLY A 78 0.10 -4.23 -9.31
N ILE A 79 0.43 -3.40 -8.32
CA ILE A 79 1.82 -3.25 -7.82
C ILE A 79 2.27 -4.51 -7.07
N LEU A 80 1.37 -5.12 -6.29
CA LEU A 80 1.70 -6.35 -5.55
C LEU A 80 1.94 -7.55 -6.49
N GLU A 81 1.22 -7.63 -7.60
CA GLU A 81 1.42 -8.70 -8.59
C GLU A 81 2.79 -8.55 -9.26
N ARG A 82 3.14 -7.33 -9.67
CA ARG A 82 4.48 -7.01 -10.20
C ARG A 82 5.59 -7.30 -9.19
N PHE A 83 5.37 -6.99 -7.91
CA PHE A 83 6.31 -7.32 -6.85
C PHE A 83 6.53 -8.83 -6.71
N ASN A 84 5.45 -9.62 -6.75
CA ASN A 84 5.53 -11.09 -6.65
C ASN A 84 6.23 -11.71 -7.86
N GLN A 85 5.92 -11.23 -9.07
CA GLN A 85 6.62 -11.63 -10.31
C GLN A 85 8.12 -11.34 -10.22
N ALA A 86 8.49 -10.14 -9.76
CA ALA A 86 9.90 -9.76 -9.59
C ALA A 86 10.64 -10.57 -8.51
N LYS A 87 9.92 -11.15 -7.55
CA LYS A 87 10.51 -12.03 -6.53
C LYS A 87 10.67 -13.48 -6.99
N GLY A 88 10.26 -13.81 -8.22
CA GLY A 88 10.29 -15.18 -8.74
C GLY A 88 9.38 -16.14 -7.97
N ILE A 89 8.37 -15.60 -7.27
CA ILE A 89 7.33 -16.43 -6.65
C ILE A 89 6.37 -16.81 -7.78
N THR A 90 6.74 -17.85 -8.53
CA THR A 90 5.87 -18.50 -9.49
C THR A 90 4.63 -18.96 -8.75
N PRO A 91 3.41 -18.58 -9.16
CA PRO A 91 2.23 -19.29 -8.72
C PRO A 91 2.18 -20.64 -9.45
N GLU A 92 2.92 -21.63 -8.93
CA GLU A 92 2.64 -23.05 -9.21
C GLU A 92 1.34 -23.44 -8.47
N ALA A 93 0.18 -22.96 -8.92
CA ALA A 93 -1.14 -23.47 -8.50
C ALA A 93 -2.31 -22.88 -9.32
N SER A 94 -2.22 -22.92 -10.65
CA SER A 94 -3.44 -22.93 -11.50
C SER A 94 -3.56 -24.23 -12.30
N GLU A 95 -2.91 -25.28 -11.82
CA GLU A 95 -3.11 -26.66 -12.25
C GLU A 95 -3.50 -27.45 -10.99
N GLN A 96 -4.49 -28.32 -11.11
CA GLN A 96 -5.07 -29.20 -10.07
C GLN A 96 -6.20 -28.61 -9.22
N GLN A 97 -7.41 -28.67 -9.79
CA GLN A 97 -8.50 -29.60 -9.39
C GLN A 97 -9.78 -29.05 -10.05
N ALA A 98 -10.07 -29.51 -11.28
CA ALA A 98 -10.94 -30.64 -11.62
C ALA A 98 -12.38 -30.18 -11.86
#